data_AF-A0A944G0Q4-F1
#
_entry.id   AF-A0A944G0Q4-F1
#
_cell.length_a   1.000
_cell.length_b   1.000
_cell.length_c   1.000
_cell.angle_alpha   90.00
_cell.angle_beta   90.00
_cell.angle_gamma   90.00
#
_symmetry.space_group_name_H-M   'P 1'
#
loop_
_entity.id
_entity.type
_entity.pdbx_description
1 polymer ?
#
loop_
_entity_poly.entity_id
_entity_poly.type
_entity_poly.pdbx_seq_one_letter_code
_entity_poly.pdbx_strand_id
1 'polypeptide(L)'
;MFEYTKEDLNIIAKECNFNRDTLEKVIRLIKILDFINTNSKIKEKLVLKGGTAINLSVLELPRLSVDIDLDYMDNISREQMLLERKIITSKLKRFFEMEDYVLSPKSKSRHSLDSFVLNYINSAGVNDNIKVEINYSLRSHLFECIHKKIKLKNALAALQPVLHKGSKIELELYKKIVKKFVAKVINIDDKEREFLDLFKQRIYNQNCFFLMNTY
;
A
#
# COMPACT_ATOMS: atom_id res chain seq x y z
N MET A 1 -0.17 12.14 -17.35
CA MET A 1 -1.34 11.98 -16.46
C MET A 1 -1.86 13.37 -16.14
N PHE A 2 -3.16 13.62 -16.22
CA PHE A 2 -3.77 14.95 -16.20
C PHE A 2 -3.61 15.65 -14.83
N GLU A 3 -3.23 16.92 -14.83
CA GLU A 3 -3.38 17.80 -13.66
C GLU A 3 -4.84 18.22 -13.57
N TYR A 4 -5.50 17.88 -12.46
CA TYR A 4 -6.89 18.28 -12.22
C TYR A 4 -6.93 19.64 -11.54
N THR A 5 -7.77 20.54 -12.05
CA THR A 5 -8.01 21.82 -11.39
C THR A 5 -8.88 21.62 -10.15
N LYS A 6 -8.94 22.64 -9.28
CA LYS A 6 -9.87 22.66 -8.14
C LYS A 6 -11.32 22.42 -8.58
N GLU A 7 -11.70 22.96 -9.74
CA GLU A 7 -13.07 22.84 -10.27
C GLU A 7 -13.35 21.42 -10.76
N ASP A 8 -12.41 20.80 -11.47
CA ASP A 8 -12.51 19.39 -11.87
C ASP A 8 -12.66 18.49 -10.65
N LEU A 9 -11.85 18.73 -9.61
CA LEU A 9 -11.91 17.98 -8.36
C LEU A 9 -13.24 18.19 -7.62
N ASN A 10 -13.80 19.40 -7.63
CA ASN A 10 -15.11 19.67 -7.03
C ASN A 10 -16.23 18.90 -7.75
N ILE A 11 -16.22 18.88 -9.08
CA ILE A 11 -17.21 18.18 -9.90
C ILE A 11 -17.13 16.68 -9.61
N ILE A 12 -15.95 16.08 -9.74
CA ILE A 12 -15.74 14.64 -9.52
C ILE A 12 -16.08 14.27 -8.07
N ALA A 13 -15.66 15.08 -7.10
CA ALA A 13 -15.96 14.84 -5.69
C ALA A 13 -17.47 14.89 -5.43
N LYS A 14 -18.21 15.82 -6.05
CA LYS A 14 -19.66 15.92 -5.90
C LYS A 14 -20.39 14.75 -6.55
N GLU A 15 -20.02 14.38 -7.78
CA GLU A 15 -20.60 13.25 -8.50
C GLU A 15 -20.38 11.93 -7.76
N CYS A 16 -19.22 11.79 -7.13
CA CYS A 16 -18.84 10.59 -6.42
C CYS A 16 -19.14 10.66 -4.91
N ASN A 17 -19.71 11.75 -4.41
CA ASN A 17 -20.01 12.01 -3.00
C ASN A 17 -18.80 11.86 -2.05
N PHE A 18 -17.65 12.44 -2.43
CA PHE A 18 -16.42 12.47 -1.64
C PHE A 18 -16.08 13.86 -1.12
N ASN A 19 -15.24 13.89 -0.09
CA ASN A 19 -14.49 15.09 0.25
C ASN A 19 -13.42 15.35 -0.82
N ARG A 20 -13.41 16.55 -1.40
CA ARG A 20 -12.48 16.97 -2.46
C ARG A 20 -11.01 16.75 -2.08
N ASP A 21 -10.60 17.18 -0.89
CA ASP A 21 -9.19 17.10 -0.47
C ASP A 21 -8.74 15.66 -0.33
N THR A 22 -9.65 14.79 0.13
CA THR A 22 -9.37 13.35 0.22
C THR A 22 -9.27 12.72 -1.18
N LEU A 23 -10.11 13.13 -2.13
CA LEU A 23 -10.03 12.70 -3.53
C LEU A 23 -8.70 13.14 -4.17
N GLU A 24 -8.30 14.39 -3.97
CA GLU A 24 -7.01 14.91 -4.46
C GLU A 24 -5.85 14.08 -3.90
N LYS A 25 -5.88 13.79 -2.60
CA LYS A 25 -4.87 12.95 -1.95
C LYS A 25 -4.78 11.56 -2.60
N VAL A 26 -5.91 10.94 -2.93
CA VAL A 26 -5.93 9.63 -3.62
C VAL A 26 -5.38 9.72 -5.05
N ILE A 27 -5.69 10.79 -5.79
CA ILE A 27 -5.11 11.00 -7.13
C ILE A 27 -3.58 11.14 -7.05
N ARG A 28 -3.08 11.91 -6.09
CA ARG A 28 -1.65 12.07 -5.81
C ARG A 28 -0.99 10.75 -5.40
N LEU A 29 -1.66 9.96 -4.57
CA LEU A 29 -1.23 8.61 -4.19
C LEU A 29 -1.08 7.72 -5.43
N ILE A 30 -2.06 7.73 -6.34
CA ILE A 30 -2.00 6.98 -7.60
C ILE A 30 -0.82 7.44 -8.45
N LYS A 31 -0.54 8.75 -8.51
CA LYS A 31 0.63 9.29 -9.24
C LYS A 31 1.96 8.75 -8.69
N ILE A 32 2.10 8.66 -7.36
CA ILE A 32 3.28 8.04 -6.72
C ILE A 32 3.38 6.55 -7.08
N LEU A 33 2.26 5.80 -7.03
CA LEU A 33 2.24 4.39 -7.41
C LEU A 33 2.55 4.18 -8.90
N ASP A 34 2.09 5.07 -9.78
CA ASP A 34 2.39 5.03 -11.21
C ASP A 34 3.89 5.24 -11.45
N PHE A 35 4.51 6.21 -10.78
CA PHE A 35 5.96 6.39 -10.82
C PHE A 35 6.72 5.14 -10.37
N ILE A 36 6.31 4.53 -9.25
CA ILE A 36 6.93 3.29 -8.76
C ILE A 36 6.85 2.17 -9.80
N ASN A 37 5.70 2.05 -10.49
CA ASN A 37 5.46 1.00 -11.48
C ASN A 37 6.04 1.29 -12.88
N THR A 38 6.45 2.52 -13.17
CA THR A 38 7.04 2.92 -14.46
C THR A 38 8.56 3.12 -14.37
N ASN A 39 9.11 3.36 -13.18
CA ASN A 39 10.54 3.55 -13.00
C ASN A 39 11.32 2.23 -13.12
N SER A 40 12.18 2.11 -14.12
CA SER A 40 12.94 0.88 -14.41
C SER A 40 13.86 0.37 -13.30
N LYS A 41 14.17 1.18 -12.28
CA LYS A 41 15.00 0.78 -11.13
C LYS A 41 14.19 0.42 -9.89
N ILE A 42 12.89 0.69 -9.88
CA ILE A 42 11.99 0.45 -8.74
C ILE A 42 10.89 -0.54 -9.08
N LYS A 43 10.39 -0.52 -10.33
CA LYS A 43 9.40 -1.45 -10.84
C LYS A 43 9.83 -2.88 -10.51
N GLU A 44 8.87 -3.70 -10.08
CA GLU A 44 9.09 -5.11 -9.68
C GLU A 44 10.02 -5.29 -8.47
N LYS A 45 10.33 -4.24 -7.70
CA LYS A 45 11.04 -4.37 -6.41
C LYS A 45 10.19 -4.09 -5.19
N LEU A 46 9.07 -3.39 -5.38
CA LEU A 46 8.17 -2.97 -4.32
C LEU A 46 6.77 -3.52 -4.58
N VAL A 47 6.13 -4.06 -3.54
CA VAL A 47 4.74 -4.50 -3.56
C VAL A 47 3.89 -3.66 -2.63
N LEU A 48 2.72 -3.23 -3.11
CA LEU A 48 1.72 -2.53 -2.30
C LEU A 48 0.98 -3.51 -1.39
N LYS A 49 0.90 -3.16 -0.11
CA LYS A 49 0.17 -3.93 0.90
C LYS A 49 -0.80 -3.06 1.69
N GLY A 50 -1.42 -3.67 2.70
CA GLY A 50 -2.25 -2.97 3.67
C GLY A 50 -3.61 -2.51 3.11
N GLY A 51 -4.21 -1.54 3.79
CA GLY A 51 -5.56 -1.06 3.48
C GLY A 51 -5.69 -0.43 2.10
N THR A 52 -4.60 0.16 1.59
CA THR A 52 -4.55 0.81 0.27
C THR A 52 -4.53 -0.21 -0.86
N ALA A 53 -3.77 -1.30 -0.73
CA ALA A 53 -3.84 -2.42 -1.67
C ALA A 53 -5.25 -2.99 -1.77
N ILE A 54 -5.90 -3.22 -0.62
CA ILE A 54 -7.26 -3.77 -0.56
C ILE A 54 -8.26 -2.84 -1.23
N ASN A 55 -8.20 -1.54 -0.91
CA ASN A 55 -9.14 -0.54 -1.41
C ASN A 55 -9.00 -0.30 -2.93
N LEU A 56 -7.77 -0.26 -3.45
CA LEU A 56 -7.55 0.04 -4.87
C LEU A 56 -7.72 -1.17 -5.80
N SER A 57 -7.61 -2.42 -5.28
CA SER A 57 -7.45 -3.59 -6.15
C SER A 57 -8.24 -4.84 -5.78
N VAL A 58 -8.77 -4.95 -4.55
CA VAL A 58 -9.35 -6.21 -4.03
C VAL A 58 -10.84 -6.09 -3.73
N LEU A 59 -11.26 -5.06 -2.99
CA LEU A 59 -12.63 -4.93 -2.50
C LEU A 59 -13.22 -3.56 -2.87
N GLU A 60 -14.52 -3.54 -3.17
CA GLU A 60 -15.31 -2.31 -3.32
C GLU A 60 -15.69 -1.78 -1.93
N LEU A 61 -14.69 -1.37 -1.15
CA LEU A 61 -14.90 -0.82 0.18
C LEU A 61 -15.07 0.69 0.10
N PRO A 62 -16.12 1.26 0.73
CA PRO A 62 -16.33 2.69 0.78
C PRO A 62 -15.40 3.34 1.80
N ARG A 63 -14.11 3.40 1.49
CA ARG A 63 -13.08 4.02 2.33
C ARG A 63 -12.00 4.55 1.42
N LEU A 64 -11.52 5.77 1.66
CA LEU A 64 -10.28 6.23 1.04
C LEU A 64 -9.13 5.89 1.99
N SER A 65 -8.26 4.98 1.56
CA SER A 65 -6.98 4.71 2.25
C SER A 65 -5.93 5.65 1.69
N VAL A 66 -5.26 6.41 2.55
CA VAL A 66 -4.46 7.59 2.15
C VAL A 66 -2.96 7.46 2.43
N ASP A 67 -2.53 6.28 2.87
CA ASP A 67 -1.13 5.94 3.13
C ASP A 67 -0.66 4.90 2.10
N ILE A 68 0.61 4.95 1.70
CA ILE A 68 1.24 3.94 0.85
C ILE A 68 2.11 3.05 1.73
N ASP A 69 1.72 1.79 1.89
CA ASP A 69 2.52 0.78 2.58
C ASP A 69 3.11 -0.20 1.56
N LEU A 70 4.44 -0.28 1.51
CA LEU A 70 5.18 -1.12 0.57
C LEU A 70 6.08 -2.10 1.31
N ASP A 71 6.23 -3.30 0.75
CA ASP A 71 7.32 -4.22 1.09
C ASP A 71 8.30 -4.32 -0.09
N TYR A 72 9.59 -4.46 0.22
CA TYR A 72 10.63 -4.78 -0.74
C TYR A 72 10.67 -6.30 -0.99
N MET A 73 10.68 -6.69 -2.27
CA MET A 73 10.40 -8.07 -2.67
C MET A 73 11.63 -8.96 -2.84
N ASP A 74 12.79 -8.39 -3.20
CA ASP A 74 13.92 -9.23 -3.59
C ASP A 74 14.56 -9.92 -2.37
N ASN A 75 14.63 -11.25 -2.43
CA ASN A 75 15.29 -12.07 -1.41
C ASN A 75 16.80 -12.16 -1.66
N ILE A 76 17.49 -11.03 -1.53
CA ILE A 76 18.93 -10.89 -1.75
C ILE A 76 19.71 -10.68 -0.45
N SER A 77 21.05 -10.64 -0.53
CA SER A 77 21.88 -10.38 0.65
C SER A 77 21.55 -9.03 1.28
N ARG A 78 21.80 -8.89 2.59
CA ARG A 78 21.58 -7.62 3.29
C ARG A 78 22.36 -6.48 2.65
N GLU A 79 23.60 -6.72 2.24
CA GLU A 79 24.46 -5.71 1.63
C GLU A 79 23.90 -5.24 0.29
N GLN A 80 23.47 -6.18 -0.57
CA GLN A 80 22.85 -5.84 -1.84
C GLN A 80 21.54 -5.06 -1.63
N MET A 81 20.67 -5.52 -0.72
CA MET A 81 19.43 -4.80 -0.38
C MET A 81 19.71 -3.36 0.07
N LEU A 82 20.75 -3.14 0.89
CA LEU A 82 21.11 -1.79 1.33
C LEU A 82 21.57 -0.88 0.16
N LEU A 83 22.25 -1.44 -0.85
CA LEU A 83 22.58 -0.71 -2.07
C LEU A 83 21.32 -0.37 -2.86
N GLU A 84 20.41 -1.32 -3.03
CA GLU A 84 19.16 -1.11 -3.74
C GLU A 84 18.26 -0.09 -3.06
N ARG A 85 18.16 -0.17 -1.73
CA ARG A 85 17.46 0.81 -0.90
C ARG A 85 17.95 2.23 -1.14
N LYS A 86 19.27 2.44 -1.27
CA LYS A 86 19.82 3.77 -1.59
C LYS A 86 19.35 4.25 -2.96
N ILE A 87 19.32 3.36 -3.95
CA ILE A 87 18.84 3.67 -5.31
C ILE A 87 17.34 4.03 -5.28
N ILE A 88 16.52 3.19 -4.66
CA ILE A 88 15.07 3.40 -4.52
C ILE A 88 14.79 4.73 -3.84
N THR A 89 15.40 4.97 -2.67
CA THR A 89 15.21 6.20 -1.89
C THR A 89 15.66 7.44 -2.67
N SER A 90 16.79 7.37 -3.40
CA SER A 90 17.25 8.48 -4.23
C SER A 90 16.27 8.80 -5.37
N LYS A 91 15.75 7.78 -6.05
CA LYS A 91 14.79 7.96 -7.15
C LYS A 91 13.46 8.51 -6.66
N LEU A 92 12.96 8.02 -5.52
CA LEU A 92 11.74 8.53 -4.90
C LEU A 92 11.88 9.97 -4.46
N LYS A 93 12.96 10.34 -3.76
CA LYS A 93 13.20 11.73 -3.34
C LYS A 93 13.22 12.70 -4.51
N ARG A 94 13.91 12.33 -5.60
CA ARG A 94 13.94 13.15 -6.82
C ARG A 94 12.54 13.32 -7.42
N PHE A 95 11.74 12.25 -7.46
CA PHE A 95 10.36 12.35 -7.91
C PHE A 95 9.52 13.24 -6.99
N PHE A 96 9.68 13.10 -5.68
CA PHE A 96 8.96 13.94 -4.71
C PHE A 96 9.26 15.43 -4.90
N GLU A 97 10.53 15.79 -5.08
CA GLU A 97 10.95 17.16 -5.37
C GLU A 97 10.39 17.68 -6.69
N MET A 98 10.38 16.85 -7.75
CA MET A 98 9.80 17.22 -9.05
C MET A 98 8.29 17.44 -9.01
N GLU A 99 7.62 16.88 -8.01
CA GLU A 99 6.18 16.95 -7.78
C GLU A 99 5.80 17.92 -6.66
N ASP A 100 6.74 18.82 -6.31
CA ASP A 100 6.62 19.87 -5.30
C ASP A 100 6.26 19.37 -3.88
N TYR A 101 6.57 18.10 -3.58
CA TYR A 101 6.46 17.59 -2.22
C TYR A 101 7.65 18.03 -1.37
N VAL A 102 7.35 18.46 -0.14
CA VAL A 102 8.36 18.79 0.87
C VAL A 102 8.42 17.69 1.92
N LEU A 103 9.59 17.09 2.10
CA LEU A 103 9.79 16.09 3.16
C LEU A 103 9.65 16.73 4.55
N SER A 104 8.71 16.22 5.33
CA SER A 104 8.53 16.60 6.73
C SER A 104 9.71 16.09 7.58
N PRO A 105 10.11 16.82 8.64
CA PRO A 105 11.02 16.33 9.68
C PRO A 105 10.53 15.05 10.38
N LYS A 106 9.24 14.71 10.26
CA LYS A 106 8.67 13.45 10.75
C LYS A 106 9.09 12.23 9.92
N SER A 107 9.68 12.44 8.74
CA SER A 107 10.21 11.37 7.89
C SER A 107 11.39 10.68 8.58
N LYS A 108 11.47 9.36 8.45
CA LYS A 108 12.46 8.53 9.16
C LYS A 108 13.04 7.48 8.22
N SER A 109 14.33 7.24 8.35
CA SER A 109 15.00 6.08 7.76
C SER A 109 15.68 5.33 8.92
N ARG A 110 15.11 4.20 9.34
CA ARG A 110 15.58 3.45 10.51
C ARG A 110 15.58 1.96 10.23
N HIS A 111 16.66 1.27 10.59
CA HIS A 111 16.82 -0.18 10.45
C HIS A 111 16.39 -0.69 9.07
N SER A 112 15.18 -1.24 8.96
CA SER A 112 14.58 -1.80 7.75
C SER A 112 13.35 -1.04 7.25
N LEU A 113 13.11 0.18 7.71
CA LEU A 113 11.98 1.01 7.30
C LEU A 113 12.46 2.36 6.76
N ASP A 114 12.00 2.71 5.56
CA ASP A 114 11.92 4.11 5.13
C ASP A 114 10.48 4.59 5.27
N SER A 115 10.30 5.73 5.93
CA SER A 115 9.01 6.40 6.15
C SER A 115 9.14 7.84 5.67
N PHE A 116 8.53 8.15 4.53
CA PHE A 116 8.45 9.49 3.97
C PHE A 116 7.11 10.11 4.34
N VAL A 117 7.14 11.28 4.97
CA VAL A 117 5.95 12.11 5.21
C VAL A 117 6.07 13.31 4.29
N LEU A 118 5.30 13.32 3.22
CA LEU A 118 5.36 14.28 2.11
C LEU A 118 4.30 15.35 2.32
N ASN A 119 4.71 16.58 2.63
CA ASN A 119 3.80 17.72 2.70
C ASN A 119 3.61 18.34 1.31
N TYR A 120 2.42 18.84 1.03
CA TYR A 120 2.10 19.60 -0.18
C TYR A 120 0.95 20.58 0.09
N ILE A 121 0.81 21.58 -0.77
CA ILE A 121 -0.35 22.47 -0.76
C ILE A 121 -1.40 21.89 -1.71
N ASN A 122 -2.60 21.62 -1.19
CA ASN A 122 -3.70 21.10 -1.99
C ASN A 122 -4.34 22.20 -2.87
N SER A 123 -5.26 21.80 -3.76
CA SER A 123 -5.96 22.71 -4.67
C SER A 123 -6.75 23.84 -3.99
N ALA A 124 -6.97 23.77 -2.68
CA ALA A 124 -7.61 24.82 -1.89
C ALA A 124 -6.63 25.69 -1.10
N GLY A 125 -5.32 25.54 -1.29
CA GLY A 125 -4.31 26.32 -0.58
C GLY A 125 -4.04 25.82 0.84
N VAL A 126 -4.55 24.64 1.21
CA VAL A 126 -4.35 24.05 2.55
C VAL A 126 -3.19 23.07 2.50
N ASN A 127 -2.35 23.09 3.54
CA ASN A 127 -1.28 22.11 3.68
C ASN A 127 -1.85 20.74 4.05
N ASP A 128 -1.48 19.71 3.29
CA ASP A 128 -1.85 18.33 3.53
C ASP A 128 -0.61 17.42 3.33
N ASN A 129 -0.73 16.13 3.66
CA ASN A 129 0.37 15.19 3.56
C ASN A 129 -0.02 13.80 3.06
N ILE A 130 0.95 13.13 2.43
CA ILE A 130 0.90 11.71 2.07
C ILE A 130 2.04 10.99 2.77
N LYS A 131 1.74 9.82 3.34
CA LYS A 131 2.75 8.96 3.94
C LYS A 131 3.10 7.82 2.98
N VAL A 132 4.41 7.58 2.80
CA VAL A 132 4.93 6.45 2.03
C VAL A 132 5.91 5.68 2.91
N GLU A 133 5.60 4.42 3.19
CA GLU A 133 6.42 3.52 3.99
C GLU A 133 6.91 2.34 3.15
N ILE A 134 8.20 2.01 3.28
CA ILE A 134 8.84 0.88 2.60
C ILE A 134 9.55 0.03 3.64
N ASN A 135 9.11 -1.21 3.78
CA ASN A 135 9.74 -2.19 4.66
C ASN A 135 10.69 -3.10 3.87
N TYR A 136 11.91 -3.26 4.38
CA TYR A 136 12.98 -4.06 3.80
C TYR A 136 13.30 -5.32 4.63
N SER A 137 12.53 -5.62 5.67
CA SER A 137 12.70 -6.83 6.49
C SER A 137 11.86 -8.00 5.97
N LEU A 138 10.66 -7.73 5.45
CA LEU A 138 9.68 -8.75 5.05
C LEU A 138 9.88 -9.21 3.60
N ARG A 139 11.08 -9.73 3.30
CA ARG A 139 11.55 -10.02 1.92
C ARG A 139 11.25 -11.43 1.43
N SER A 140 10.45 -12.19 2.19
CA SER A 140 9.98 -13.52 1.82
C SER A 140 8.48 -13.54 2.05
N HIS A 141 7.74 -13.22 0.99
CA HIS A 141 6.29 -13.31 0.99
C HIS A 141 5.88 -14.78 0.91
N LEU A 142 4.82 -15.16 1.62
CA LEU A 142 4.27 -16.52 1.52
C LEU A 142 3.66 -16.72 0.12
N PHE A 143 2.85 -15.78 -0.33
CA PHE A 143 2.23 -15.85 -1.64
C PHE A 143 2.99 -15.03 -2.67
N GLU A 144 2.92 -15.44 -3.93
CA GLU A 144 3.40 -14.66 -5.05
C GLU A 144 2.69 -13.30 -5.15
N CYS A 145 3.45 -12.31 -5.60
CA CYS A 145 2.90 -11.00 -5.87
C CYS A 145 2.06 -11.03 -7.14
N ILE A 146 0.82 -10.56 -7.04
CA ILE A 146 -0.13 -10.52 -8.16
C ILE A 146 -0.23 -9.12 -8.75
N HIS A 147 -0.15 -9.02 -10.07
CA HIS A 147 -0.42 -7.77 -10.77
C HIS A 147 -1.92 -7.50 -10.81
N LYS A 148 -2.36 -6.38 -10.23
CA LYS A 148 -3.75 -5.91 -10.33
C LYS A 148 -3.82 -4.50 -10.86
N LYS A 149 -4.78 -4.27 -11.74
CA LYS A 149 -5.14 -2.91 -12.20
C LYS A 149 -5.78 -2.15 -11.04
N ILE A 150 -5.36 -0.90 -10.84
CA ILE A 150 -6.02 0.03 -9.93
C ILE A 150 -7.43 0.29 -10.46
N LYS A 151 -8.45 0.03 -9.63
CA LYS A 151 -9.85 0.30 -9.94
C LYS A 151 -10.29 1.52 -9.14
N LEU A 152 -10.26 2.70 -9.76
CA LEU A 152 -10.73 3.94 -9.14
C LEU A 152 -12.18 3.83 -8.67
N LYS A 153 -13.06 3.15 -9.42
CA LYS A 153 -14.45 2.87 -8.99
C LYS A 153 -14.57 2.20 -7.62
N ASN A 154 -13.55 1.45 -7.18
CA ASN A 154 -13.53 0.79 -5.87
C ASN A 154 -13.24 1.78 -4.73
N ALA A 155 -12.39 2.79 -4.97
CA ALA A 155 -12.22 3.91 -4.07
C ALA A 155 -13.48 4.81 -4.07
N LEU A 156 -14.25 4.78 -5.17
CA LEU A 156 -15.43 5.61 -5.39
C LEU A 156 -16.75 4.99 -4.89
N ALA A 157 -16.73 3.80 -4.28
CA ALA A 157 -17.91 3.19 -3.68
C ALA A 157 -18.37 3.99 -2.44
N ALA A 158 -19.68 4.22 -2.33
CA ALA A 158 -20.31 5.21 -1.45
C ALA A 158 -19.86 5.17 0.02
N LEU A 159 -19.09 6.17 0.45
CA LEU A 159 -18.88 6.51 1.87
C LEU A 159 -20.21 6.90 2.52
N GLN A 160 -21.05 5.91 2.86
CA GLN A 160 -21.84 6.05 4.06
C GLN A 160 -20.90 5.94 5.26
N PRO A 161 -21.10 6.80 6.28
CA PRO A 161 -20.10 7.05 7.31
C PRO A 161 -19.63 5.75 7.97
N VAL A 162 -18.31 5.56 7.88
CA VAL A 162 -17.55 4.59 8.68
C VAL A 162 -17.87 4.87 10.14
N LEU A 163 -18.65 3.97 10.75
CA LEU A 163 -18.91 3.82 12.18
C LEU A 163 -18.75 5.13 12.99
N HIS A 164 -19.83 5.88 13.14
CA HIS A 164 -19.88 7.01 14.07
C HIS A 164 -19.45 6.60 15.49
N LYS A 165 -18.88 7.54 16.26
CA LYS A 165 -18.64 7.37 17.69
C LYS A 165 -19.96 6.96 18.38
N GLY A 166 -20.03 5.74 18.89
CA GLY A 166 -21.26 5.13 19.44
C GLY A 166 -21.92 4.06 18.57
N SER A 167 -21.38 3.78 17.38
CA SER A 167 -21.86 2.68 16.54
C SER A 167 -21.63 1.34 17.24
N LYS A 168 -22.71 0.62 17.49
CA LYS A 168 -22.64 -0.75 17.98
C LYS A 168 -22.23 -1.65 16.82
N ILE A 169 -21.01 -2.16 16.87
CA ILE A 169 -20.52 -3.17 15.93
C ILE A 169 -20.86 -4.54 16.52
N GLU A 170 -21.57 -5.38 15.77
CA GLU A 170 -21.73 -6.79 16.11
C GLU A 170 -20.43 -7.56 15.85
N LEU A 171 -19.45 -7.36 16.73
CA LEU A 171 -18.09 -7.84 16.56
C LEU A 171 -18.00 -9.33 16.19
N GLU A 172 -18.83 -10.18 16.81
CA GLU A 172 -18.85 -11.61 16.53
C GLU A 172 -19.36 -11.96 15.14
N LEU A 173 -20.34 -11.22 14.62
CA LEU A 173 -20.82 -11.37 13.25
C LEU A 173 -19.71 -11.01 12.26
N TYR A 174 -19.04 -9.86 12.45
CA TYR A 174 -17.95 -9.42 11.59
C TYR A 174 -16.76 -10.38 11.62
N LYS A 175 -16.38 -10.89 12.81
CA LYS A 175 -15.34 -11.94 12.94
C LYS A 175 -15.71 -13.18 12.14
N LYS A 176 -16.98 -13.62 12.18
CA LYS A 176 -17.45 -14.79 11.43
C LYS A 176 -17.38 -14.56 9.92
N ILE A 177 -17.74 -13.37 9.45
CA ILE A 177 -17.64 -12.98 8.04
C ILE A 177 -16.18 -12.99 7.57
N VAL A 178 -15.29 -12.33 8.32
CA VAL A 178 -13.86 -12.28 7.99
C VAL A 178 -13.25 -13.68 7.98
N LYS A 179 -13.53 -14.53 8.98
CA LYS A 179 -13.05 -15.92 9.01
C LYS A 179 -13.48 -16.71 7.78
N LYS A 180 -14.75 -16.59 7.36
CA LYS A 180 -15.25 -17.26 6.15
C LYS A 180 -14.58 -16.76 4.88
N PHE A 181 -14.37 -15.44 4.78
CA PHE A 181 -13.68 -14.85 3.63
C PHE A 181 -12.22 -15.32 3.57
N VAL A 182 -11.49 -15.23 4.69
CA VAL A 182 -10.10 -15.67 4.81
C VAL A 182 -9.98 -17.16 4.47
N ALA A 183 -10.85 -18.02 4.99
CA ALA A 183 -10.85 -19.45 4.68
C ALA A 183 -11.16 -19.78 3.21
N LYS A 184 -11.86 -18.89 2.50
CA LYS A 184 -12.16 -19.05 1.06
C LYS A 184 -11.00 -18.61 0.17
N VAL A 185 -10.24 -17.60 0.61
CA VAL A 185 -9.17 -16.98 -0.17
C VAL A 185 -7.81 -17.62 0.11
N ILE A 186 -7.60 -18.09 1.35
CA ILE A 186 -6.39 -18.81 1.72
C ILE A 186 -6.60 -20.29 1.41
N ASN A 187 -5.95 -20.78 0.35
CA ASN A 187 -5.88 -22.19 0.01
C ASN A 187 -4.47 -22.68 0.36
N ILE A 188 -4.29 -23.17 1.59
CA ILE A 188 -2.97 -23.55 2.12
C ILE A 188 -2.60 -24.95 1.59
N ASP A 189 -1.56 -25.02 0.76
CA ASP A 189 -1.02 -26.29 0.27
C ASP A 189 -0.24 -27.06 1.37
N ASP A 190 0.15 -28.31 1.07
CA ASP A 190 0.80 -29.17 2.06
C ASP A 190 2.17 -28.64 2.50
N LYS A 191 2.89 -27.94 1.63
CA LYS A 191 4.20 -27.33 1.95
C LYS A 191 4.03 -26.09 2.82
N GLU A 192 3.02 -25.28 2.54
CA GLU A 192 2.66 -24.12 3.34
C GLU A 192 2.22 -24.53 4.75
N ARG A 193 1.52 -25.66 4.89
CA ARG A 193 1.19 -26.25 6.20
C ARG A 193 2.45 -26.69 6.95
N GLU A 194 3.35 -27.40 6.28
CA GLU A 194 4.62 -27.83 6.86
C GLU A 194 5.43 -26.63 7.37
N PHE A 195 5.52 -25.56 6.57
CA PHE A 195 6.13 -24.30 6.99
C PHE A 195 5.46 -23.72 8.25
N LEU A 196 4.13 -23.63 8.28
CA LEU A 196 3.41 -23.08 9.43
C LEU A 196 3.63 -23.92 10.71
N ASP A 197 3.77 -25.23 10.59
CA ASP A 197 4.02 -26.10 11.73
C ASP A 197 5.46 -26.00 12.25
N LEU A 198 6.45 -25.89 11.35
CA LEU A 198 7.84 -25.57 11.71
C LEU A 198 7.94 -24.19 12.36
N PHE A 199 7.23 -23.20 11.82
CA PHE A 199 7.18 -21.84 12.35
C PHE A 199 6.59 -21.81 13.77
N LYS A 200 5.50 -22.52 14.05
CA LYS A 200 4.93 -22.66 15.41
C LYS A 200 5.95 -23.26 16.39
N GLN A 201 6.78 -24.17 15.92
CA GLN A 201 7.84 -24.81 16.71
C GLN A 201 9.11 -23.95 16.83
N ARG A 202 9.10 -22.72 16.29
CA ARG A 202 10.26 -21.80 16.24
C ARG A 202 11.46 -22.38 15.48
N ILE A 203 11.21 -23.30 14.56
CA ILE A 203 12.21 -23.88 13.68
C ILE A 203 12.18 -23.09 12.37
N TYR A 204 13.20 -22.26 12.16
CA TYR A 204 13.31 -21.40 10.98
C TYR A 204 14.35 -21.98 10.03
N ASN A 205 13.92 -22.70 9.01
CA ASN A 205 14.81 -23.20 7.96
C ASN A 205 14.71 -22.30 6.72
N GLN A 206 15.84 -21.73 6.28
CA GLN A 206 15.89 -20.89 5.08
C GLN A 206 15.39 -21.64 3.83
N ASN A 207 15.58 -22.95 3.76
CA ASN A 207 15.17 -23.77 2.61
C ASN A 207 13.65 -24.00 2.53
N CYS A 208 12.89 -23.82 3.62
CA CYS A 208 11.43 -23.92 3.60
C CYS A 208 10.75 -22.70 2.95
N PHE A 209 11.46 -21.55 2.86
CA PHE A 209 10.96 -20.36 2.17
C PHE A 209 11.12 -20.43 0.64
N PHE A 210 11.99 -21.31 0.13
CA PHE A 210 12.31 -21.40 -1.31
C PHE A 210 11.48 -22.45 -2.07
N LEU A 211 10.60 -23.20 -1.39
CA LEU A 211 9.86 -24.33 -2.01
C LEU A 211 8.43 -23.99 -2.47
N MET A 212 8.02 -22.73 -2.39
CA MET A 212 6.84 -22.22 -3.11
C MET A 212 7.24 -21.94 -4.56
N ASN A 213 7.27 -23.01 -5.35
CA ASN A 213 7.58 -22.95 -6.76
C ASN A 213 6.50 -22.16 -7.51
N THR A 214 6.96 -21.08 -8.14
CA THR A 214 6.62 -20.65 -9.49
C THR A 214 5.86 -21.69 -10.32
N TYR A 215 4.61 -21.39 -10.64
CA TYR A 215 3.90 -21.80 -11.86
C TYR A 215 2.94 -20.71 -12.31
#